data_AF-A0AAE6UM23-F1
#
_entry.id   AF-A0AAE6UM23-F1
#
_cell.length_a   1.000
_cell.length_b   1.000
_cell.length_c   1.000
_cell.angle_alpha   90.00
_cell.angle_beta   90.00
_cell.angle_gamma   90.00
#
_symmetry.space_group_name_H-M   'P 1'
#
loop_
_entity.id
_entity.type
_entity.pdbx_description
1 polymer ?
#
loop_
_entity_poly.entity_id
_entity_poly.type
_entity_poly.pdbx_seq_one_letter_code
_entity_poly.pdbx_strand_id
1 'polypeptide(L)'
;MKATLKAHLQSWVGRLEAQQDEGRDRHSDFDPYSDYDFFLEYKVLGIATFLKQVAYQEDDLELLAFASKAEMQVESMISSNEAAEEEADREHNEQQQAYYEQDERIRKACAYHFYTVPAFSVDTSKYDGMVQDAAARFTDPYKLSSLRRYLESDQVLSRVYEKVKSRLRRTFDRVDDSPTLEEIAQAFDAELLKIYRLADAHVGRTIAQYAP
;
A
#
# COMPACT_ATOMS: atom_id res chain seq x y z
N MET A 1 48.50 -19.64 -17.75
CA MET A 1 47.33 -18.95 -18.32
C MET A 1 46.06 -19.78 -18.14
N LYS A 2 45.95 -21.00 -18.68
CA LYS A 2 44.79 -21.90 -18.51
C LYS A 2 44.41 -22.18 -17.05
N ALA A 3 45.36 -22.61 -16.22
CA ALA A 3 45.14 -22.83 -14.78
C ALA A 3 44.71 -21.56 -14.03
N THR A 4 45.18 -20.39 -14.48
CA THR A 4 44.85 -19.09 -13.92
C THR A 4 43.39 -18.72 -14.24
N LEU A 5 42.95 -18.90 -15.48
CA LEU A 5 41.56 -18.64 -15.90
C LEU A 5 40.56 -19.58 -15.20
N LYS A 6 40.90 -20.86 -15.07
CA LYS A 6 40.11 -21.84 -14.31
C LYS A 6 39.99 -21.46 -12.83
N ALA A 7 41.11 -21.09 -12.19
CA ALA A 7 41.12 -20.66 -10.80
C ALA A 7 40.31 -19.38 -10.58
N HIS A 8 40.34 -18.44 -11.53
CA HIS A 8 39.51 -17.24 -11.47
C HIS A 8 38.02 -17.58 -11.55
N LEU A 9 37.59 -18.37 -12.53
CA LEU A 9 36.17 -18.75 -12.63
C LEU A 9 35.70 -19.55 -11.40
N GLN A 10 36.55 -20.44 -10.85
CA GLN A 10 36.26 -21.12 -9.57
C GLN A 10 36.09 -20.14 -8.41
N SER A 11 36.94 -19.12 -8.32
CA SER A 11 36.81 -18.09 -7.29
C SER A 11 35.53 -17.26 -7.45
N TRP A 12 35.09 -16.98 -8.68
CA TRP A 12 33.86 -16.24 -8.94
C TRP A 12 32.62 -17.06 -8.64
N VAL A 13 32.60 -18.35 -9.04
CA VAL A 13 31.52 -19.29 -8.69
C VAL A 13 31.45 -19.48 -7.17
N GLY A 14 32.57 -19.65 -6.48
CA GLY A 14 32.59 -19.78 -5.02
C GLY A 14 32.08 -18.54 -4.28
N ARG A 15 32.30 -17.34 -4.82
CA ARG A 15 31.71 -16.10 -4.29
C ARG A 15 30.21 -16.04 -4.51
N LEU A 16 29.74 -16.49 -5.68
CA LEU A 16 28.33 -16.54 -6.02
C LEU A 16 27.57 -17.53 -5.10
N GLU A 17 28.14 -18.70 -4.85
CA GLU A 17 27.58 -19.69 -3.92
C GLU A 17 27.52 -19.15 -2.49
N ALA A 18 28.57 -18.46 -2.02
CA ALA A 18 28.59 -17.83 -0.71
C ALA A 18 27.51 -16.73 -0.55
N GLN A 19 27.23 -15.95 -1.60
CA GLN A 19 26.15 -14.96 -1.58
C GLN A 19 24.75 -15.59 -1.53
N GLN A 20 24.56 -16.77 -2.13
CA GLN A 20 23.28 -17.49 -2.04
C GLN A 20 23.00 -18.02 -0.63
N ASP A 21 24.03 -18.48 0.08
CA ASP A 21 23.88 -18.97 1.46
C ASP A 21 23.59 -17.83 2.45
N GLU A 22 24.16 -16.63 2.24
CA GLU A 22 23.87 -15.44 3.07
C GLU A 22 22.50 -14.80 2.75
N GLY A 23 22.01 -14.92 1.50
CA GLY A 23 20.74 -14.35 1.06
C GLY A 23 19.48 -15.10 1.54
N ARG A 24 19.60 -16.38 1.96
CA ARG A 24 18.45 -17.17 2.44
C ARG A 24 17.86 -16.72 3.79
N ASP A 25 18.62 -15.94 4.57
CA ASP A 25 18.23 -15.54 5.94
C ASP A 25 17.75 -14.08 6.06
N ARG A 26 17.67 -13.30 4.96
CA ARG A 26 17.31 -11.87 5.03
C ARG A 26 16.21 -11.45 4.04
N HIS A 27 15.00 -11.88 4.32
CA HIS A 27 13.83 -11.06 4.00
C HIS A 27 13.70 -9.98 5.10
N SER A 28 14.34 -8.81 5.01
CA SER A 28 13.77 -7.54 5.56
C SER A 28 14.65 -6.29 5.61
N ASP A 29 15.98 -6.32 5.44
CA ASP A 29 16.76 -5.09 5.65
C ASP A 29 17.60 -4.70 4.42
N PHE A 30 17.09 -3.75 3.65
CA PHE A 30 17.85 -3.05 2.60
C PHE A 30 18.96 -2.22 3.27
N ASP A 31 20.19 -2.74 3.27
CA ASP A 31 21.40 -2.01 3.64
C ASP A 31 22.06 -1.40 2.38
N PRO A 32 21.98 -0.08 2.17
CA PRO A 32 22.57 0.58 1.00
C PRO A 32 24.11 0.64 1.02
N TYR A 33 24.78 0.15 2.08
CA TYR A 33 26.23 0.07 2.20
C TYR A 33 26.78 -1.35 2.16
N SER A 34 25.93 -2.34 1.87
CA SER A 34 26.37 -3.71 1.63
C SER A 34 27.26 -3.75 0.38
N ASP A 35 28.48 -4.26 0.50
CA ASP A 35 29.44 -4.59 -0.59
C ASP A 35 28.89 -5.73 -1.51
N TYR A 36 27.58 -5.77 -1.71
CA TYR A 36 26.93 -6.66 -2.65
C TYR A 36 27.36 -6.28 -4.06
N ASP A 37 28.08 -7.19 -4.69
CA ASP A 37 28.48 -7.07 -6.08
C ASP A 37 27.22 -7.25 -6.95
N PHE A 38 26.39 -6.20 -7.05
CA PHE A 38 25.12 -6.20 -7.77
C PHE A 38 25.32 -6.82 -9.16
N PHE A 39 24.43 -7.73 -9.56
CA PHE A 39 24.54 -8.54 -10.78
C PHE A 39 25.71 -9.54 -10.83
N LEU A 40 26.18 -10.06 -9.68
CA LEU A 40 27.26 -11.06 -9.66
C LEU A 40 26.94 -12.26 -10.55
N GLU A 41 25.71 -12.79 -10.49
CA GLU A 41 25.24 -13.87 -11.36
C GLU A 41 25.44 -13.55 -12.85
N TYR A 42 25.01 -12.39 -13.32
CA TYR A 42 25.22 -11.98 -14.71
C TYR A 42 26.70 -11.76 -15.07
N LYS A 43 27.52 -11.30 -14.12
CA LYS A 43 28.99 -11.20 -14.30
C LYS A 43 29.63 -12.58 -14.45
N VAL A 44 29.26 -13.55 -13.60
CA VAL A 44 29.75 -14.93 -13.68
C VAL A 44 29.28 -15.58 -14.97
N LEU A 45 28.03 -15.35 -15.38
CA LEU A 45 27.48 -15.82 -16.65
C LEU A 45 28.33 -15.31 -17.83
N GLY A 46 28.57 -13.99 -17.90
CA GLY A 46 29.39 -13.40 -18.94
C GLY A 46 30.83 -13.94 -18.99
N ILE A 47 31.47 -14.16 -17.83
CA ILE A 47 32.80 -14.76 -17.75
C ILE A 47 32.77 -16.23 -18.21
N ALA A 48 31.78 -17.00 -17.79
CA ALA A 48 31.62 -18.40 -18.19
C ALA A 48 31.42 -18.53 -19.70
N THR A 49 30.52 -17.74 -20.31
CA THR A 49 30.28 -17.73 -21.75
C THR A 49 31.53 -17.33 -22.53
N PHE A 50 32.28 -16.33 -22.06
CA PHE A 50 33.56 -15.94 -22.68
C PHE A 50 34.59 -17.08 -22.62
N LEU A 51 34.75 -17.72 -21.46
CA LEU A 51 35.70 -18.82 -21.29
C LEU A 51 35.32 -20.06 -22.10
N LYS A 52 34.03 -20.34 -22.31
CA LYS A 52 33.59 -21.38 -23.25
C LYS A 52 34.03 -21.10 -24.67
N GLN A 53 33.90 -19.86 -25.15
CA GLN A 53 34.32 -19.48 -26.49
C GLN A 53 35.83 -19.61 -26.68
N VAL A 54 36.62 -19.15 -25.71
CA VAL A 54 38.08 -19.31 -25.70
C VAL A 54 38.47 -20.78 -25.67
N ALA A 55 37.83 -21.59 -24.81
CA ALA A 55 38.11 -23.01 -24.70
C ALA A 55 37.78 -23.78 -25.98
N TYR A 56 36.70 -23.41 -26.67
CA TYR A 56 36.35 -23.99 -27.96
C TYR A 56 37.37 -23.66 -29.05
N GLN A 57 37.87 -22.43 -29.12
CA GLN A 57 38.88 -22.01 -30.10
C GLN A 57 40.24 -22.70 -29.88
N GLU A 58 40.58 -22.98 -28.62
CA GLU A 58 41.84 -23.59 -28.21
C GLU A 58 41.78 -25.12 -28.08
N ASP A 59 40.64 -25.74 -28.45
CA ASP A 59 40.35 -27.18 -28.31
C ASP A 59 40.59 -27.71 -26.88
N ASP A 60 40.28 -26.88 -25.88
CA ASP A 60 40.47 -27.16 -24.45
C ASP A 60 39.18 -27.71 -23.83
N LEU A 61 39.02 -29.03 -23.94
CA LEU A 61 37.83 -29.73 -23.46
C LEU A 61 37.62 -29.61 -21.95
N GLU A 62 38.69 -29.49 -21.15
CA GLU A 62 38.58 -29.37 -19.69
C GLU A 62 38.05 -28.00 -19.29
N LEU A 63 38.60 -26.94 -19.88
CA LEU A 63 38.12 -25.58 -19.65
C LEU A 63 36.69 -25.39 -20.19
N LEU A 64 36.38 -26.00 -21.34
CA LEU A 64 35.04 -25.95 -21.93
C LEU A 64 34.00 -26.63 -21.02
N ALA A 65 34.31 -27.81 -20.49
CA ALA A 65 33.44 -28.52 -19.56
C ALA A 65 33.21 -27.72 -18.26
N PHE A 66 34.28 -27.12 -17.73
CA PHE A 66 34.20 -26.32 -16.51
C PHE A 66 33.36 -25.05 -16.70
N ALA A 67 33.61 -24.30 -17.79
CA ALA A 67 32.87 -23.09 -18.09
C ALA A 67 31.40 -23.38 -18.44
N SER A 68 31.11 -24.50 -19.12
CA SER A 68 29.73 -24.94 -19.39
C SER A 68 28.97 -25.30 -18.11
N LYS A 69 29.63 -25.97 -17.15
CA LYS A 69 29.01 -26.26 -15.86
C LYS A 69 28.69 -24.98 -15.08
N ALA A 70 29.63 -24.02 -15.06
CA ALA A 70 29.42 -22.73 -14.40
C ALA A 70 28.27 -21.94 -15.03
N GLU A 71 28.21 -21.87 -16.37
CA GLU A 71 27.12 -21.21 -17.10
C GLU A 71 25.76 -21.84 -16.76
N MET A 72 25.63 -23.17 -16.89
CA MET A 72 24.37 -23.87 -16.58
C MET A 72 23.92 -23.67 -15.12
N GLN A 73 24.85 -23.64 -14.18
CA GLN A 73 24.55 -23.40 -12.77
C GLN A 73 24.00 -21.98 -12.57
N VAL A 74 24.65 -20.98 -13.15
CA VAL A 74 24.24 -19.58 -13.05
C VAL A 74 22.91 -19.32 -13.75
N GLU A 75 22.70 -19.88 -14.94
CA GLU A 75 21.41 -19.80 -15.65
C GLU A 75 20.28 -20.40 -14.80
N SER A 76 20.50 -21.57 -14.19
CA SER A 76 19.52 -22.18 -13.29
C SER A 76 19.24 -21.31 -12.07
N MET A 77 20.22 -20.58 -11.56
CA MET A 77 20.05 -19.67 -10.42
C MET A 77 19.21 -18.45 -10.81
N ILE A 78 19.56 -17.79 -11.93
CA ILE A 78 18.83 -16.65 -12.47
C ILE A 78 17.36 -17.02 -12.70
N SER A 79 17.10 -18.11 -13.41
CA SER A 79 15.71 -18.54 -13.67
C SER A 79 14.94 -18.89 -12.40
N SER A 80 15.59 -19.43 -11.37
CA SER A 80 14.94 -19.71 -10.09
C SER A 80 14.62 -18.42 -9.33
N ASN A 81 15.49 -17.42 -9.38
CA ASN A 81 15.26 -16.13 -8.74
C ASN A 81 14.14 -15.37 -9.46
N GLU A 82 14.20 -15.30 -10.79
CA GLU A 82 13.16 -14.67 -11.62
C GLU A 82 11.79 -15.31 -11.36
N ALA A 83 11.70 -16.64 -11.31
CA ALA A 83 10.45 -17.34 -11.00
C ALA A 83 9.93 -17.04 -9.57
N ALA A 84 10.83 -16.89 -8.59
CA ALA A 84 10.46 -16.54 -7.22
C ALA A 84 9.98 -15.08 -7.11
N GLU A 85 10.62 -14.15 -7.82
CA GLU A 85 10.20 -12.76 -7.94
C GLU A 85 8.84 -12.66 -8.64
N GLU A 86 8.63 -13.37 -9.75
CA GLU A 86 7.34 -13.41 -10.45
C GLU A 86 6.21 -13.98 -9.58
N GLU A 87 6.47 -14.98 -8.75
CA GLU A 87 5.49 -15.50 -7.79
C GLU A 87 5.18 -14.47 -6.70
N ALA A 88 6.20 -13.83 -6.11
CA ALA A 88 6.01 -12.80 -5.10
C ALA A 88 5.23 -11.60 -5.64
N ASP A 89 5.52 -11.17 -6.87
CA ASP A 89 4.79 -10.11 -7.56
C ASP A 89 3.33 -10.50 -7.84
N ARG A 90 3.08 -11.76 -8.23
CA ARG A 90 1.72 -12.29 -8.39
C ARG A 90 0.96 -12.27 -7.07
N GLU A 91 1.55 -12.82 -6.00
CA GLU A 91 0.93 -12.83 -4.67
C GLU A 91 0.62 -11.40 -4.17
N HIS A 92 1.57 -10.47 -4.34
CA HIS A 92 1.37 -9.07 -3.98
C HIS A 92 0.22 -8.44 -4.78
N ASN A 93 0.18 -8.67 -6.10
CA ASN A 93 -0.88 -8.14 -6.95
C ASN A 93 -2.25 -8.72 -6.60
N GLU A 94 -2.34 -10.02 -6.31
CA GLU A 94 -3.57 -10.70 -5.89
C GLU A 94 -4.08 -10.14 -4.55
N GLN A 95 -3.19 -9.97 -3.56
CA GLN A 95 -3.54 -9.37 -2.28
C GLN A 95 -4.03 -7.92 -2.47
N GLN A 96 -3.32 -7.14 -3.28
CA GLN A 96 -3.69 -5.76 -3.56
C GLN A 96 -5.07 -5.68 -4.24
N GLN A 97 -5.33 -6.57 -5.20
CA GLN A 97 -6.63 -6.66 -5.86
C GLN A 97 -7.74 -7.02 -4.86
N ALA A 98 -7.52 -8.00 -3.99
CA ALA A 98 -8.48 -8.37 -2.95
C ALA A 98 -8.81 -7.19 -2.01
N TYR A 99 -7.80 -6.40 -1.62
CA TYR A 99 -8.00 -5.18 -0.83
C TYR A 99 -8.87 -4.14 -1.57
N TYR A 100 -8.62 -3.91 -2.87
CA TYR A 100 -9.43 -2.98 -3.66
C TYR A 100 -10.87 -3.45 -3.80
N GLU A 101 -11.09 -4.74 -4.03
CA GLU A 101 -12.42 -5.32 -4.17
C GLU A 101 -13.22 -5.24 -2.85
N GLN A 102 -12.57 -5.47 -1.72
CA GLN A 102 -13.18 -5.29 -0.40
C GLN A 102 -13.57 -3.83 -0.15
N ASP A 103 -12.68 -2.89 -0.45
CA ASP A 103 -12.97 -1.46 -0.29
C ASP A 103 -14.17 -1.03 -1.15
N GLU A 104 -14.21 -1.48 -2.40
CA GLU A 104 -15.28 -1.15 -3.32
C GLU A 104 -16.64 -1.70 -2.86
N ARG A 105 -16.67 -2.88 -2.25
CA ARG A 105 -17.87 -3.45 -1.62
C ARG A 105 -18.38 -2.59 -0.47
N ILE A 106 -17.49 -2.19 0.45
CA ILE A 106 -17.82 -1.31 1.57
C ILE A 106 -18.38 0.03 1.04
N ARG A 107 -17.70 0.62 0.04
CA ARG A 107 -18.11 1.89 -0.57
C ARG A 107 -19.51 1.79 -1.18
N LYS A 108 -19.78 0.74 -1.95
CA LYS A 108 -21.09 0.50 -2.60
C LYS A 108 -22.20 0.31 -1.58
N ALA A 109 -21.99 -0.52 -0.56
CA ALA A 109 -22.97 -0.77 0.49
C ALA A 109 -23.30 0.51 1.26
N CYS A 110 -22.28 1.27 1.67
CA CYS A 110 -22.50 2.57 2.33
C CYS A 110 -23.22 3.55 1.43
N ALA A 111 -22.79 3.70 0.16
CA ALA A 111 -23.39 4.66 -0.77
C ALA A 111 -24.88 4.36 -1.02
N TYR A 112 -25.22 3.06 -1.13
CA TYR A 112 -26.60 2.63 -1.31
C TYR A 112 -27.49 3.10 -0.15
N HIS A 113 -27.09 2.88 1.10
CA HIS A 113 -27.89 3.24 2.27
C HIS A 113 -27.86 4.74 2.64
N PHE A 114 -26.88 5.49 2.16
CA PHE A 114 -26.82 6.94 2.37
C PHE A 114 -27.54 7.74 1.28
N TYR A 115 -27.45 7.32 0.02
CA TYR A 115 -27.84 8.16 -1.12
C TYR A 115 -28.89 7.54 -2.05
N THR A 116 -28.98 6.21 -2.12
CA THR A 116 -29.95 5.53 -3.02
C THR A 116 -31.24 5.18 -2.29
N VAL A 117 -31.13 4.57 -1.12
CA VAL A 117 -32.23 4.28 -0.20
C VAL A 117 -31.84 4.88 1.14
N PRO A 118 -32.09 6.19 1.35
CA PRO A 118 -31.58 6.92 2.51
C PRO A 118 -32.16 6.35 3.80
N ALA A 119 -31.36 5.56 4.52
CA ALA A 119 -31.70 4.98 5.80
C ALA A 119 -31.28 5.87 6.98
N PHE A 120 -30.48 6.91 6.69
CA PHE A 120 -29.86 7.76 7.70
C PHE A 120 -30.22 9.22 7.47
N SER A 121 -30.42 9.94 8.57
CA SER A 121 -30.64 11.38 8.58
C SER A 121 -29.85 12.01 9.72
N VAL A 122 -29.56 13.31 9.58
CA VAL A 122 -28.84 14.09 10.59
C VAL A 122 -29.74 15.22 11.04
N ASP A 123 -29.77 15.47 12.34
CA ASP A 123 -30.51 16.58 12.95
C ASP A 123 -29.53 17.68 13.38
N THR A 124 -29.59 18.80 12.67
CA THR A 124 -28.75 19.98 12.91
C THR A 124 -29.49 21.11 13.61
N SER A 125 -30.77 20.89 13.97
CA SER A 125 -31.68 21.92 14.51
C SER A 125 -31.13 22.66 15.73
N LYS A 126 -30.44 21.93 16.63
CA LYS A 126 -29.72 22.51 17.78
C LYS A 126 -28.76 23.62 17.33
N TYR A 127 -27.93 23.34 16.32
CA TYR A 127 -26.92 24.26 15.84
C TYR A 127 -27.53 25.40 15.04
N ASP A 128 -28.58 25.13 14.28
CA ASP A 128 -29.33 26.15 13.54
C ASP A 128 -29.91 27.20 14.49
N GLY A 129 -30.50 26.77 15.62
CA GLY A 129 -30.97 27.69 16.66
C GLY A 129 -29.85 28.56 17.24
N MET A 130 -28.71 27.96 17.61
CA MET A 130 -27.56 28.70 18.13
C MET A 130 -27.03 29.75 17.14
N VAL A 131 -26.98 29.40 15.85
CA VAL A 131 -26.49 30.32 14.81
C VAL A 131 -27.51 31.42 14.53
N GLN A 132 -28.81 31.13 14.55
CA GLN A 132 -29.87 32.14 14.39
C GLN A 132 -29.83 33.18 15.52
N ASP A 133 -29.71 32.74 16.78
CA ASP A 133 -29.64 33.63 17.95
C ASP A 133 -28.42 34.56 17.94
N ALA A 134 -27.32 34.11 17.33
CA ALA A 134 -26.09 34.89 17.19
C ALA A 134 -26.00 35.70 15.89
N ALA A 135 -26.84 35.40 14.88
CA ALA A 135 -26.66 35.88 13.50
C ALA A 135 -26.53 37.40 13.38
N ALA A 136 -27.33 38.17 14.11
CA ALA A 136 -27.32 39.63 14.07
C ALA A 136 -26.04 40.26 14.67
N ARG A 137 -25.32 39.51 15.51
CA ARG A 137 -24.09 39.97 16.17
C ARG A 137 -22.83 39.61 15.39
N PHE A 138 -22.93 38.78 14.35
CA PHE A 138 -21.78 38.42 13.54
C PHE A 138 -21.17 39.66 12.88
N THR A 139 -19.91 39.90 13.21
CA THR A 139 -19.10 41.01 12.68
C THR A 139 -18.66 40.76 11.23
N ASP A 140 -18.50 39.49 10.85
CA ASP A 140 -18.12 39.06 9.50
C ASP A 140 -19.22 38.19 8.84
N PRO A 141 -19.89 38.68 7.79
CA PRO A 141 -20.91 37.94 7.03
C PRO A 141 -20.39 36.65 6.36
N TYR A 142 -19.10 36.61 5.99
CA TYR A 142 -18.51 35.42 5.38
C TYR A 142 -18.33 34.30 6.40
N LYS A 143 -17.99 34.64 7.65
CA LYS A 143 -17.89 33.64 8.74
C LYS A 143 -19.24 33.06 9.09
N LEU A 144 -20.29 33.89 9.12
CA LEU A 144 -21.65 33.41 9.31
C LEU A 144 -22.08 32.46 8.18
N SER A 145 -21.82 32.83 6.92
CA SER A 145 -22.12 31.98 5.75
C SER A 145 -21.36 30.66 5.79
N SER A 146 -20.06 30.70 6.13
CA SER A 146 -19.23 29.50 6.27
C SER A 146 -19.70 28.58 7.40
N LEU A 147 -20.15 29.15 8.53
CA LEU A 147 -20.66 28.38 9.66
C LEU A 147 -22.00 27.71 9.32
N ARG A 148 -22.89 28.42 8.62
CA ARG A 148 -24.14 27.84 8.10
C ARG A 148 -23.87 26.68 7.14
N ARG A 149 -22.96 26.86 6.18
CA ARG A 149 -22.55 25.78 5.27
C ARG A 149 -21.93 24.59 6.00
N TYR A 150 -21.14 24.84 7.05
CA TYR A 150 -20.61 23.80 7.92
C TYR A 150 -21.71 23.01 8.64
N LEU A 151 -22.91 23.57 8.81
CA LEU A 151 -24.03 22.93 9.52
C LEU A 151 -25.13 22.41 8.60
N GLU A 152 -25.06 22.68 7.29
CA GLU A 152 -26.00 22.12 6.31
C GLU A 152 -26.08 20.60 6.46
N SER A 153 -27.31 20.07 6.54
CA SER A 153 -27.57 18.64 6.78
C SER A 153 -26.86 17.75 5.77
N ASP A 154 -26.86 18.12 4.48
CA ASP A 154 -26.16 17.37 3.44
C ASP A 154 -24.63 17.35 3.66
N GLN A 155 -24.04 18.48 4.08
CA GLN A 155 -22.60 18.58 4.38
C GLN A 155 -22.23 17.77 5.64
N VAL A 156 -23.10 17.76 6.65
CA VAL A 156 -22.93 16.89 7.83
C VAL A 156 -23.03 15.43 7.42
N LEU A 157 -24.07 15.04 6.68
CA LEU A 157 -24.30 13.68 6.24
C LEU A 157 -23.14 13.15 5.37
N SER A 158 -22.62 13.95 4.44
CA SER A 158 -21.43 13.58 3.64
C SER A 158 -20.18 13.38 4.50
N ARG A 159 -19.98 14.19 5.55
CA ARG A 159 -18.86 13.97 6.49
C ARG A 159 -19.05 12.70 7.29
N VAL A 160 -20.27 12.40 7.75
CA VAL A 160 -20.57 11.15 8.44
C VAL A 160 -20.30 9.96 7.52
N TYR A 161 -20.78 10.01 6.27
CA TYR A 161 -20.54 8.99 5.25
C TYR A 161 -19.04 8.65 5.10
N GLU A 162 -18.20 9.67 4.93
CA GLU A 162 -16.75 9.46 4.78
C GLU A 162 -16.11 8.82 6.02
N LYS A 163 -16.59 9.18 7.23
CA LYS A 163 -16.11 8.59 8.48
C LYS A 163 -16.60 7.16 8.68
N VAL A 164 -17.84 6.86 8.35
CA VAL A 164 -18.42 5.50 8.38
C VAL A 164 -17.67 4.59 7.43
N LYS A 165 -17.49 5.01 6.17
CA LYS A 165 -16.69 4.28 5.17
C LYS A 165 -15.27 4.02 5.68
N SER A 166 -14.59 5.04 6.20
CA SER A 166 -13.24 4.89 6.75
C SER A 166 -13.16 3.98 7.97
N ARG A 167 -14.18 3.96 8.83
CA ARG A 167 -14.24 3.06 9.99
C ARG A 167 -14.40 1.63 9.51
N LEU A 168 -15.37 1.37 8.65
CA LEU A 168 -15.66 0.02 8.14
C LEU A 168 -14.44 -0.55 7.40
N ARG A 169 -13.72 0.26 6.60
CA ARG A 169 -12.45 -0.15 5.98
C ARG A 169 -11.39 -0.68 6.97
N ARG A 170 -11.44 -0.25 8.23
CA ARG A 170 -10.44 -0.64 9.26
C ARG A 170 -10.89 -1.79 10.15
N THR A 171 -12.19 -2.06 10.21
CA THR A 171 -12.78 -3.00 11.17
C THR A 171 -13.54 -4.15 10.51
N PHE A 172 -13.81 -4.05 9.21
CA PHE A 172 -14.56 -5.05 8.47
C PHE A 172 -13.57 -6.02 7.82
N ASP A 173 -13.31 -7.13 8.50
CA ASP A 173 -12.28 -8.10 8.11
C ASP A 173 -12.86 -9.30 7.32
N ARG A 174 -14.17 -9.30 7.03
CA ARG A 174 -14.80 -10.39 6.27
C ARG A 174 -14.46 -10.24 4.80
N VAL A 175 -13.56 -11.10 4.34
CA VAL A 175 -13.28 -11.32 2.92
C VAL A 175 -14.59 -11.85 2.31
N ASP A 176 -14.99 -11.27 1.18
CA ASP A 176 -16.21 -11.57 0.37
C ASP A 176 -17.59 -11.09 0.85
N ASP A 177 -17.75 -10.64 2.10
CA ASP A 177 -19.01 -10.03 2.52
C ASP A 177 -19.08 -8.51 2.23
N SER A 178 -20.30 -8.00 2.14
CA SER A 178 -20.58 -6.56 2.21
C SER A 178 -21.11 -6.22 3.60
N PRO A 179 -20.79 -5.04 4.15
CA PRO A 179 -21.33 -4.64 5.44
C PRO A 179 -22.84 -4.54 5.37
N THR A 180 -23.50 -5.12 6.37
CA THR A 180 -24.94 -5.10 6.55
C THR A 180 -25.43 -3.71 6.97
N LEU A 181 -26.73 -3.45 6.81
CA LEU A 181 -27.33 -2.20 7.27
C LEU A 181 -27.10 -1.97 8.77
N GLU A 182 -27.17 -3.03 9.59
CA GLU A 182 -26.97 -2.92 11.05
C GLU A 182 -25.55 -2.47 11.40
N GLU A 183 -24.54 -3.03 10.73
CA GLU A 183 -23.14 -2.64 10.92
C GLU A 183 -22.88 -1.21 10.47
N ILE A 184 -23.49 -0.81 9.34
CA ILE A 184 -23.42 0.57 8.86
C ILE A 184 -24.11 1.52 9.84
N ALA A 185 -25.24 1.12 10.43
CA ALA A 185 -25.97 1.90 11.42
C ALA A 185 -25.16 2.08 12.72
N GLN A 186 -24.55 1.02 13.23
CA GLN A 186 -23.67 1.10 14.40
C GLN A 186 -22.46 2.01 14.14
N ALA A 187 -21.87 1.94 12.94
CA ALA A 187 -20.80 2.83 12.54
C ALA A 187 -21.30 4.28 12.40
N PHE A 188 -22.51 4.49 11.86
CA PHE A 188 -23.15 5.79 11.72
C PHE A 188 -23.34 6.46 13.07
N ASP A 189 -23.97 5.79 14.04
CA ASP A 189 -24.24 6.35 15.37
C ASP A 189 -22.93 6.76 16.06
N ALA A 190 -21.91 5.90 15.98
CA ALA A 190 -20.63 6.15 16.61
C ALA A 190 -19.87 7.33 15.98
N GLU A 191 -19.93 7.51 14.66
CA GLU A 191 -19.27 8.62 13.97
C GLU A 191 -20.09 9.92 14.03
N LEU A 192 -21.43 9.83 14.04
CA LEU A 192 -22.32 10.97 14.23
C LEU A 192 -22.07 11.64 15.58
N LEU A 193 -21.98 10.84 16.65
CA LEU A 193 -21.67 11.35 17.99
C LEU A 193 -20.36 12.13 18.02
N LYS A 194 -19.31 11.63 17.35
CA LYS A 194 -18.02 12.31 17.26
C LYS A 194 -18.12 13.61 16.48
N ILE A 195 -18.86 13.63 15.36
CA ILE A 195 -19.08 14.81 14.53
C ILE A 195 -19.83 15.89 15.32
N TYR A 196 -20.88 15.53 16.05
CA TYR A 196 -21.61 16.46 16.90
C TYR A 196 -20.76 17.02 18.04
N ARG A 197 -19.94 16.19 18.69
CA ARG A 197 -18.99 16.69 19.70
C ARG A 197 -18.02 17.73 19.12
N LEU A 198 -17.53 17.51 17.90
CA LEU A 198 -16.67 18.48 17.21
C LEU A 198 -17.43 19.74 16.80
N ALA A 199 -18.67 19.59 16.35
CA ALA A 199 -19.54 20.72 16.02
C ALA A 199 -19.86 21.58 17.25
N ASP A 200 -20.16 20.98 18.41
CA ASP A 200 -20.37 21.70 19.68
C ASP A 200 -19.19 22.63 20.00
N ALA A 201 -17.96 22.11 19.91
CA ALA A 201 -16.76 22.88 20.16
C ALA A 201 -16.50 23.95 19.09
N HIS A 202 -16.72 23.63 17.81
CA HIS A 202 -16.47 24.54 16.69
C HIS A 202 -17.48 25.69 16.64
N VAL A 203 -18.77 25.40 16.77
CA VAL A 203 -19.86 26.39 16.73
C VAL A 203 -19.72 27.34 17.91
N GLY A 204 -19.54 26.83 19.13
CA GLY A 204 -19.37 27.67 20.32
C GLY A 204 -18.17 28.61 20.22
N ARG A 205 -17.01 28.09 19.76
CA ARG A 205 -15.80 28.90 19.55
C ARG A 205 -16.00 29.96 18.46
N THR A 206 -16.63 29.60 17.34
CA THR A 206 -16.84 30.51 16.21
C THR A 206 -17.79 31.65 16.58
N ILE A 207 -18.88 31.35 17.27
CA ILE A 207 -19.81 32.38 17.77
C ILE A 207 -19.10 33.31 18.74
N ALA A 208 -18.38 32.78 19.75
CA ALA A 208 -17.67 33.61 20.73
C ALA A 208 -16.63 34.54 20.09
N GLN A 209 -16.00 34.11 19.00
CA GLN A 209 -14.97 34.89 18.32
C GLN A 209 -15.53 35.96 17.38
N TYR A 210 -16.60 35.65 16.65
CA TYR A 210 -17.08 36.50 15.55
C TYR A 210 -18.42 37.19 15.83
N ALA A 211 -19.12 36.81 16.91
CA ALA A 211 -20.38 37.40 17.38
C ALA A 211 -20.34 37.67 18.89
N PRO A 212 -19.40 38.53 19.35
CA PRO A 212 -19.26 38.88 20.77
C PRO A 212 -20.51 39.54 21.37
#